data_AF-A0A9P3JJ35-F1
#
_entry.id   AF-A0A9P3JJ35-F1
#
_cell.length_a   1.000
_cell.length_b   1.000
_cell.length_c   1.000
_cell.angle_alpha   90.00
_cell.angle_beta   90.00
_cell.angle_gamma   90.00
#
_symmetry.space_group_name_H-M   'P 1'
#
loop_
_entity.id
_entity.type
_entity.pdbx_description
1 polymer ?
#
loop_
_entity_poly.entity_id
_entity_poly.type
_entity_poly.pdbx_seq_one_letter_code
_entity_poly.pdbx_strand_id
1 'polypeptide(L)'
;MRRFLGSDDSYRNNRLSLLPSVPEGSWLVKQAVGSHNVLMGQVMETAYHSTEEYFEVDVNMASSSVVRGIMGMVFGYITNLVVDMAFYLKGETEDELPERILGAVRCSYLELNSAHSIPF
;
A
#
# COMPACT_ATOMS: atom_id res chain seq x y z
N MET A 1 5.26 -4.59 16.29
CA MET A 1 5.97 -3.31 16.02
C MET A 1 7.45 -3.36 16.34
N ARG A 2 7.89 -3.54 17.62
CA ARG A 2 9.33 -3.57 17.97
C ARG A 2 10.17 -4.53 17.12
N ARG A 3 9.67 -5.76 16.90
CA ARG A 3 10.32 -6.76 16.05
C ARG A 3 10.54 -6.25 14.63
N PHE A 4 9.51 -5.68 14.01
CA PHE A 4 9.58 -5.13 12.65
C PHE A 4 10.61 -4.00 12.51
N LEU A 5 10.62 -3.05 13.46
CA LEU A 5 11.57 -1.93 13.45
C LEU A 5 13.03 -2.41 13.58
N GLY A 6 13.28 -3.41 14.44
CA GLY A 6 14.63 -3.93 14.70
C GLY A 6 15.10 -5.09 13.80
N SER A 7 14.30 -5.53 12.83
CA SER A 7 14.66 -6.64 11.91
C SER A 7 15.26 -6.12 10.60
N ASP A 8 15.78 -7.03 9.77
CA ASP A 8 16.27 -6.68 8.44
C ASP A 8 15.15 -6.48 7.39
N ASP A 9 15.54 -6.02 6.21
CA ASP A 9 14.63 -5.77 5.10
C ASP A 9 13.98 -7.04 4.55
N SER A 10 14.64 -8.20 4.66
CA SER A 10 14.05 -9.48 4.27
C SER A 10 12.84 -9.80 5.13
N TYR A 11 12.96 -9.64 6.45
CA TYR A 11 11.83 -9.77 7.37
C TYR A 11 10.76 -8.73 7.05
N ARG A 12 11.12 -7.44 6.93
CA ARG A 12 10.16 -6.35 6.70
C ARG A 12 9.37 -6.56 5.40
N ASN A 13 10.04 -6.98 4.32
CA ASN A 13 9.43 -7.26 3.02
C ASN A 13 8.44 -8.43 3.07
N ASN A 14 8.58 -9.34 4.02
CA ASN A 14 7.64 -10.44 4.23
C ASN A 14 6.51 -10.09 5.20
N ARG A 15 6.57 -8.95 5.88
CA ARG A 15 5.58 -8.55 6.91
C ARG A 15 4.71 -7.37 6.51
N LEU A 16 5.26 -6.36 5.84
CA LEU A 16 4.48 -5.17 5.50
C LEU A 16 3.45 -5.50 4.42
N SER A 17 2.18 -5.34 4.78
CA SER A 17 1.04 -5.70 3.94
C SER A 17 0.08 -4.53 3.74
N LEU A 18 -0.52 -4.52 2.55
CA LEU A 18 -1.62 -3.64 2.19
C LEU A 18 -2.88 -4.48 1.94
N LEU A 19 -4.00 -4.08 2.54
CA LEU A 19 -5.32 -4.57 2.22
C LEU A 19 -6.10 -3.46 1.48
N PRO A 20 -6.32 -3.61 0.16
CA PRO A 20 -7.14 -2.68 -0.60
C PRO A 20 -8.62 -3.08 -0.56
N SER A 21 -9.49 -2.08 -0.66
CA SER A 21 -10.92 -2.26 -0.93
C SER A 21 -11.40 -1.13 -1.84
N VAL A 22 -12.34 -1.43 -2.73
CA VAL A 22 -12.93 -0.45 -3.66
C VAL A 22 -14.43 -0.36 -3.39
N PRO A 23 -14.86 0.46 -2.41
CA PRO A 23 -16.28 0.66 -2.12
C PRO A 23 -17.05 1.14 -3.35
N GLU A 24 -16.52 2.15 -4.06
CA GLU A 24 -17.14 2.77 -5.23
C GLU A 24 -16.19 2.69 -6.42
N GLY A 25 -16.69 2.18 -7.55
CA GLY A 25 -15.90 1.97 -8.76
C GLY A 25 -16.57 0.96 -9.69
N SER A 26 -16.17 0.96 -10.96
CA SER A 26 -16.66 -0.04 -11.93
C SER A 26 -16.19 -1.44 -11.54
N TRP A 27 -16.97 -2.46 -11.90
CA TRP A 27 -16.60 -3.87 -11.65
C TRP A 27 -15.21 -4.22 -12.22
N LEU A 28 -14.85 -3.65 -13.38
CA LEU A 28 -13.54 -3.83 -14.00
C LEU A 28 -12.40 -3.33 -13.09
N VAL A 29 -12.57 -2.15 -12.47
CA VAL A 29 -11.56 -1.60 -11.54
C VAL A 29 -11.50 -2.42 -10.25
N LYS A 30 -12.65 -2.84 -9.71
CA LYS A 30 -12.70 -3.72 -8.53
C LYS A 30 -11.95 -5.03 -8.75
N GLN A 31 -12.11 -5.62 -9.95
CA GLN A 31 -11.41 -6.86 -10.32
C GLN A 31 -9.90 -6.64 -10.48
N ALA A 32 -9.48 -5.51 -11.06
CA ALA A 32 -8.06 -5.22 -11.27
C ALA A 32 -7.31 -4.91 -9.96
N VAL A 33 -7.92 -4.16 -9.05
CA VAL A 33 -7.34 -3.88 -7.72
C VAL A 33 -7.35 -5.13 -6.85
N GLY A 34 -8.40 -5.94 -6.95
CA GLY A 34 -8.61 -7.11 -6.12
C GLY A 34 -8.94 -6.74 -4.66
N SER A 35 -9.07 -7.77 -3.81
CA SER A 35 -9.38 -7.63 -2.38
C SER A 35 -8.45 -8.47 -1.50
N HIS A 36 -7.36 -8.97 -2.06
CA HIS A 36 -6.40 -9.81 -1.36
C HIS A 36 -5.30 -8.96 -0.72
N ASN A 37 -4.70 -9.48 0.36
CA ASN A 37 -3.49 -8.91 0.95
C ASN A 37 -2.37 -8.84 -0.11
N VAL A 38 -1.73 -7.68 -0.19
CA VAL A 38 -0.50 -7.45 -0.96
C VAL A 38 0.68 -7.32 0.00
N LEU A 39 1.64 -8.25 -0.07
CA LEU A 39 2.94 -8.11 0.58
C LEU A 39 3.79 -7.09 -0.20
N MET A 40 3.81 -5.86 0.29
CA MET A 40 4.29 -4.71 -0.50
C MET A 40 5.75 -4.90 -0.92
N GLY A 41 6.62 -5.29 0.00
CA GLY A 41 8.05 -5.51 -0.26
C GLY A 41 8.38 -6.77 -1.08
N GLN A 42 7.40 -7.65 -1.34
CA GLN A 42 7.55 -8.77 -2.29
C GLN A 42 7.16 -8.36 -3.71
N VAL A 43 6.30 -7.35 -3.86
CA VAL A 43 5.72 -6.96 -5.16
C VAL A 43 6.38 -5.72 -5.73
N MET A 44 6.88 -4.83 -4.87
CA MET A 44 7.45 -3.52 -5.22
C MET A 44 8.80 -3.34 -4.51
N GLU A 45 9.65 -2.53 -5.12
CA GLU A 45 10.89 -2.09 -4.47
C GLU A 45 10.50 -1.22 -3.28
N THR A 46 11.00 -1.58 -2.10
CA THR A 46 10.67 -0.92 -0.85
C THR A 46 11.96 -0.60 -0.11
N ALA A 47 12.15 0.68 0.22
CA ALA A 47 13.27 1.14 1.03
C ALA A 47 12.77 1.50 2.44
N TYR A 48 13.60 1.21 3.44
CA TYR A 48 13.30 1.44 4.84
C TYR A 48 14.30 2.42 5.44
N HIS A 49 13.79 3.51 5.98
CA HIS A 49 14.60 4.58 6.56
C HIS A 49 14.27 4.68 8.05
N SER A 50 15.29 4.51 8.89
CA SER A 50 15.12 4.57 10.35
C SER A 50 15.98 5.69 10.90
N THR A 51 15.34 6.64 11.57
CA THR A 51 15.99 7.68 12.38
C THR A 51 15.66 7.47 13.86
N GLU A 52 16.04 8.40 14.73
CA GLU A 52 15.64 8.38 16.13
C GLU A 52 14.17 8.82 16.30
N GLU A 53 13.66 9.65 15.38
CA GLU A 53 12.34 10.27 15.46
C GLU A 53 11.28 9.50 14.68
N TYR A 54 11.64 8.88 13.56
CA TYR A 54 10.68 8.25 12.68
C TYR A 54 11.24 7.01 11.98
N PHE A 55 10.29 6.21 11.50
CA PHE A 55 10.54 5.10 10.60
C PHE A 55 9.70 5.32 9.34
N GLU A 56 10.37 5.46 8.21
CA GLU A 56 9.78 5.75 6.91
C GLU A 56 9.92 4.53 6.00
N VAL A 57 8.87 4.31 5.20
CA VAL A 57 8.80 3.23 4.23
C VAL A 57 8.48 3.82 2.87
N ASP A 58 9.46 3.74 1.98
CA ASP A 58 9.36 4.28 0.64
C ASP A 58 9.06 3.15 -0.34
N VAL A 59 7.85 3.16 -0.90
CA VAL A 59 7.39 2.13 -1.82
C VAL A 59 7.36 2.67 -3.24
N ASN A 60 8.25 2.14 -4.08
CA ASN A 60 8.26 2.50 -5.50
C ASN A 60 7.22 1.69 -6.27
N MET A 61 6.00 2.21 -6.38
CA MET A 61 4.93 1.58 -7.15
C MET A 61 5.28 1.39 -8.63
N ALA A 62 6.16 2.24 -9.17
CA ALA A 62 6.59 2.17 -10.56
C ALA A 62 7.62 1.06 -10.79
N SER A 63 8.13 0.35 -9.79
CA SER A 63 9.06 -0.76 -10.01
C SER A 63 8.35 -2.04 -10.51
N SER A 64 7.06 -2.20 -10.21
CA SER A 64 6.29 -3.40 -10.55
C SER A 64 5.46 -3.23 -11.82
N SER A 65 5.69 -4.08 -12.84
CA SER A 65 4.90 -4.05 -14.08
C SER A 65 3.43 -4.35 -13.85
N VAL A 66 3.13 -5.23 -12.90
CA VAL A 66 1.75 -5.57 -12.49
C VAL A 66 1.07 -4.34 -11.89
N VAL A 67 1.72 -3.67 -10.94
CA VAL A 67 1.15 -2.48 -10.28
C VAL A 67 0.99 -1.34 -11.29
N ARG A 68 1.96 -1.10 -12.17
CA ARG A 68 1.82 -0.10 -13.25
C ARG A 68 0.59 -0.37 -14.13
N GLY A 69 0.32 -1.63 -14.47
CA GLY A 69 -0.87 -2.03 -15.22
C GLY A 69 -2.17 -1.70 -14.49
N ILE A 70 -2.24 -2.02 -13.19
CA ILE A 70 -3.40 -1.70 -12.35
C ILE A 70 -3.60 -0.19 -12.24
N MET A 71 -2.53 0.57 -11.98
CA MET A 71 -2.59 2.02 -11.87
C MET A 71 -3.02 2.70 -13.18
N GLY A 72 -2.57 2.20 -14.34
CA GLY A 72 -3.01 2.69 -15.64
C GLY A 72 -4.53 2.54 -15.85
N MET A 73 -5.11 1.45 -15.35
CA MET A 73 -6.56 1.25 -15.38
C MET A 73 -7.27 2.16 -14.38
N VAL A 74 -6.78 2.22 -13.13
CA VAL A 74 -7.35 3.02 -12.05
C VAL A 74 -7.39 4.51 -12.38
N PHE A 75 -6.32 5.05 -12.96
CA PHE A 75 -6.23 6.48 -13.31
C PHE A 75 -7.27 6.92 -14.34
N GLY A 76 -7.73 6.03 -15.22
CA GLY A 76 -8.82 6.35 -16.15
C GLY A 76 -10.18 6.60 -15.48
N TYR A 77 -10.36 6.13 -14.24
CA TYR A 77 -11.63 6.20 -13.51
C TYR A 77 -11.52 6.91 -12.14
N ILE A 78 -10.33 7.43 -11.80
CA ILE A 78 -9.99 7.86 -10.44
C ILE A 78 -10.89 8.98 -9.88
N THR A 79 -11.44 9.84 -10.75
CA THR A 79 -12.38 10.91 -10.38
C THR A 79 -13.76 10.39 -9.96
N ASN A 80 -14.08 9.13 -10.27
CA ASN A 80 -15.33 8.46 -9.91
C ASN A 80 -15.07 7.21 -9.03
N LEU A 81 -13.90 7.16 -8.37
CA LEU A 81 -13.44 6.02 -7.62
C LEU A 81 -13.31 6.36 -6.13
N VAL A 82 -13.69 5.41 -5.27
CA VAL A 82 -13.31 5.41 -3.85
C VAL A 82 -12.50 4.15 -3.58
N VAL A 83 -11.30 4.33 -3.01
CA VAL A 83 -10.40 3.24 -2.62
C VAL A 83 -10.02 3.40 -1.16
N ASP A 84 -10.20 2.32 -0.40
CA ASP A 84 -9.69 2.18 0.96
C ASP A 84 -8.41 1.36 0.93
N MET A 85 -7.41 1.80 1.70
CA MET A 85 -6.12 1.14 1.84
C MET A 85 -5.80 1.03 3.32
N ALA A 86 -5.71 -0.20 3.83
CA ALA A 86 -5.27 -0.46 5.20
C ALA A 86 -3.89 -1.11 5.20
N PHE A 87 -2.95 -0.47 5.90
CA PHE A 87 -1.57 -0.94 6.03
C PHE A 87 -1.43 -1.67 7.35
N TYR A 88 -0.79 -2.84 7.33
CA TYR A 88 -0.64 -3.66 8.52
C TYR A 88 0.60 -4.54 8.45
N LEU A 89 0.95 -5.14 9.58
CA LEU A 89 2.00 -6.16 9.64
C LEU A 89 1.34 -7.54 9.67
N LYS A 90 1.63 -8.36 8.66
CA LYS A 90 1.15 -9.73 8.56
C LYS A 90 1.73 -10.58 9.70
N GLY A 91 0.86 -11.22 10.46
CA GLY A 91 1.23 -12.25 11.43
C GLY A 91 1.54 -13.57 10.72
N GLU A 92 2.54 -14.30 11.19
CA GLU A 92 2.88 -15.65 10.71
C GLU A 92 2.82 -16.70 11.83
N THR A 93 2.72 -16.27 13.08
CA THR A 93 2.58 -17.14 14.25
C THR A 93 1.33 -16.76 15.05
N GLU A 94 0.83 -17.69 15.87
CA GLU A 94 -0.40 -17.45 16.66
C GLU A 94 -0.26 -16.26 17.62
N ASP A 95 0.93 -16.01 18.16
CA ASP A 95 1.20 -14.88 19.05
C ASP A 95 1.25 -13.52 18.33
N GLU A 96 1.37 -13.53 16.99
CA GLU A 96 1.31 -12.34 16.15
C GLU A 96 -0.14 -11.99 15.72
N LEU A 97 -1.11 -12.85 16.06
CA LEU A 97 -2.53 -12.65 15.73
C LEU A 97 -3.35 -12.08 16.92
N PRO A 98 -4.44 -11.34 16.65
CA PRO A 98 -4.85 -10.86 15.32
C PRO A 98 -3.91 -9.76 14.82
N GLU A 99 -3.78 -9.63 13.49
CA GLU A 99 -2.98 -8.56 12.92
C GLU A 99 -3.53 -7.18 13.33
N ARG A 100 -2.64 -6.22 13.51
CA ARG A 100 -3.01 -4.84 13.84
C ARG A 100 -2.72 -3.92 12.67
N ILE A 101 -3.76 -3.17 12.27
CA ILE A 101 -3.65 -2.08 11.29
C ILE A 101 -2.74 -1.00 11.87
N LEU A 102 -1.73 -0.59 11.09
CA LEU A 102 -0.84 0.52 11.37
C LEU A 102 -1.52 1.85 11.04
N GLY A 103 -2.26 1.87 9.94
CA GLY A 103 -3.01 3.02 9.48
C GLY A 103 -3.91 2.65 8.31
N ALA A 104 -4.92 3.47 8.07
CA ALA A 104 -5.77 3.34 6.90
C ALA A 104 -6.00 4.71 6.28
N VAL A 105 -6.16 4.72 4.96
CA VAL A 105 -6.46 5.91 4.17
C VAL A 105 -7.56 5.59 3.18
N ARG A 106 -8.45 6.56 2.99
CA ARG A 106 -9.43 6.55 1.90
C ARG A 106 -9.04 7.62 0.89
N CYS A 107 -8.96 7.22 -0.37
CA CYS A 107 -8.87 8.11 -1.52
C CYS A 107 -10.25 8.17 -2.17
N SER A 108 -10.83 9.36 -2.32
CA SER A 108 -12.16 9.55 -2.89
C SER A 108 -12.12 10.61 -3.99
N TYR A 109 -12.59 10.22 -5.18
CA TYR A 109 -12.82 11.11 -6.32
C TYR A 109 -11.61 12.02 -6.62
N LEU A 110 -10.41 11.43 -6.69
CA LEU A 110 -9.18 12.22 -6.82
C LEU A 110 -9.10 12.88 -8.19
N GLU A 111 -8.87 14.19 -8.20
CA GLU A 111 -8.64 14.99 -9.40
C GLU A 111 -7.14 15.16 -9.64
N LEU A 112 -6.50 14.19 -10.32
CA LEU A 112 -5.04 14.18 -10.53
C LEU A 112 -4.52 15.44 -11.24
N ASN A 113 -5.32 16.04 -12.13
CA ASN A 113 -4.95 17.26 -12.84
C ASN A 113 -4.87 18.50 -11.95
N SER A 114 -5.39 18.44 -10.72
CA SER A 114 -5.30 19.52 -9.73
C SER A 114 -4.03 19.45 -8.87
N ALA A 115 -3.18 18.43 -9.07
CA ALA A 115 -1.94 18.28 -8.32
C ALA A 115 -0.97 19.44 -8.62
N HIS A 116 -0.42 20.03 -7.55
CA HIS A 116 0.63 21.03 -7.63
C HIS A 116 1.98 20.40 -7.26
N SER A 117 3.03 20.78 -7.98
CA SER A 117 4.38 20.39 -7.60
C SER A 117 4.72 20.96 -6.23
N ILE A 118 5.10 20.09 -5.30
CA ILE A 118 5.65 20.51 -4.02
C ILE A 118 7.14 20.81 -4.27
N PRO A 119 7.63 22.01 -3.93
CA PRO A 119 9.05 22.30 -3.99
C PRO A 119 9.77 21.47 -2.92
N PHE A 120 10.67 20.60 -3.35
CA PHE A 120 11.62 19.89 -2.50
C PHE A 120 13.03 20.41 -2.79
#